data_AF-A0A2N2HBI2-F1
#
_entry.id   AF-A0A2N2HBI2-F1
#
_cell.length_a   1.000
_cell.length_b   1.000
_cell.length_c   1.000
_cell.angle_alpha   90.00
_cell.angle_beta   90.00
_cell.angle_gamma   90.00
#
_symmetry.space_group_name_H-M   'P 1'
#
loop_
_entity.id
_entity.type
_entity.pdbx_description
1 polymer ?
#
loop_
_entity_poly.entity_id
_entity_poly.type
_entity_poly.pdbx_seq_one_letter_code
_entity_poly.pdbx_strand_id
1 'polypeptide(L)'
;LDARARARTDVAHASADRILARLAYHFGDPKAWQRAVDRMLERANLDSRVLSMALIEATSTGLLYKDLRTVHRALDETVAAAAPEDTVYASLWALLAEQASGDTGNGMAKRALSAIDAGNGWVYHLARFGLDEINDDALRAKARSVVERAEADFYIAMRKRGRGDTSVDASLRSIATGPAIDLVETHLARELTQPGSWGPPPTPLP
;
A
#
# COMPACT_ATOMS: atom_id res chain seq x y z
N LEU A 1 -5.86 -16.15 16.92
CA LEU A 1 -6.45 -17.41 16.39
C LEU A 1 -7.98 -17.37 16.42
N ASP A 2 -8.59 -16.78 17.45
CA ASP A 2 -10.06 -16.65 17.60
C ASP A 2 -10.78 -15.86 16.50
N ALA A 3 -10.21 -14.77 15.98
CA ALA A 3 -10.86 -13.97 14.93
C ALA A 3 -11.11 -14.78 13.65
N ARG A 4 -10.16 -15.63 13.26
CA ARG A 4 -10.28 -16.52 12.10
C ARG A 4 -11.29 -17.63 12.32
N ALA A 5 -11.31 -18.24 13.51
CA ALA A 5 -12.25 -19.32 13.83
C ALA A 5 -13.73 -18.88 13.79
N ARG A 6 -13.99 -17.57 13.87
CA ARG A 6 -15.34 -16.99 13.83
C ARG A 6 -15.76 -16.49 12.43
N ALA A 7 -14.84 -16.43 11.46
CA ALA A 7 -15.15 -15.98 10.10
C ALA A 7 -16.01 -17.01 9.36
N ARG A 8 -17.06 -16.54 8.66
CA ARG A 8 -18.04 -17.40 7.97
C ARG A 8 -18.10 -17.21 6.45
N THR A 9 -17.45 -16.18 5.93
CA THR A 9 -17.42 -15.82 4.49
C THR A 9 -15.98 -15.58 4.05
N ASP A 10 -15.70 -15.62 2.75
CA ASP A 10 -14.34 -15.35 2.24
C ASP A 10 -13.87 -13.94 2.57
N VAL A 11 -14.75 -12.96 2.50
CA VAL A 11 -14.48 -11.57 2.94
C VAL A 11 -14.13 -11.51 4.43
N ALA A 12 -14.85 -12.23 5.29
CA ALA A 12 -14.55 -12.26 6.73
C ALA A 12 -13.21 -12.93 7.02
N HIS A 13 -12.87 -13.99 6.27
CA HIS A 13 -11.57 -14.65 6.37
C HIS A 13 -10.44 -13.74 5.89
N ALA A 14 -10.61 -13.08 4.74
CA ALA A 14 -9.64 -12.11 4.22
C ALA A 14 -9.42 -10.94 5.19
N SER A 15 -10.50 -10.47 5.82
CA SER A 15 -10.42 -9.44 6.88
C SER A 15 -9.61 -9.93 8.09
N ALA A 16 -9.83 -11.17 8.53
CA ALA A 16 -9.05 -11.75 9.62
C ALA A 16 -7.58 -11.93 9.22
N ASP A 17 -7.30 -12.39 8.01
CA ASP A 17 -5.94 -12.57 7.49
C ASP A 17 -5.21 -11.22 7.31
N ARG A 18 -5.90 -10.15 6.92
CA ARG A 18 -5.35 -8.78 6.91
C ARG A 18 -4.91 -8.31 8.28
N ILE A 19 -5.71 -8.57 9.32
CA ILE A 19 -5.32 -8.26 10.71
C ILE A 19 -4.08 -9.06 11.12
N LEU A 20 -4.03 -10.35 10.77
CA LEU A 20 -2.86 -11.19 11.04
C LEU A 20 -1.62 -10.73 10.29
N ALA A 21 -1.76 -10.28 9.04
CA ALA A 21 -0.68 -9.72 8.23
C ALA A 21 -0.06 -8.49 8.91
N ARG A 22 -0.90 -7.57 9.40
CA ARG A 22 -0.47 -6.36 10.12
C ARG A 22 0.17 -6.66 11.47
N LEU A 23 -0.36 -7.62 12.22
CA LEU A 23 0.27 -8.08 13.46
C LEU A 23 1.64 -8.71 13.19
N ALA A 24 1.73 -9.56 12.15
CA ALA A 24 2.99 -10.16 11.74
C ALA A 24 4.02 -9.09 11.31
N TYR A 25 3.58 -8.09 10.54
CA TYR A 25 4.41 -6.93 10.20
C TYR A 25 4.99 -6.28 11.44
N HIS A 26 4.10 -5.97 12.37
CA HIS A 26 4.43 -5.29 13.61
C HIS A 26 5.41 -6.06 14.50
N PHE A 27 5.25 -7.38 14.60
CA PHE A 27 6.17 -8.24 15.35
C PHE A 27 7.44 -8.62 14.59
N GLY A 28 7.65 -8.10 13.38
CA GLY A 28 8.83 -8.39 12.58
C GLY A 28 8.88 -9.84 12.07
N ASP A 29 7.74 -10.48 11.82
CA ASP A 29 7.63 -11.83 11.27
C ASP A 29 7.20 -11.79 9.79
N PRO A 30 8.15 -11.57 8.85
CA PRO A 30 7.83 -11.51 7.42
C PRO A 30 7.28 -12.83 6.88
N LYS A 31 7.61 -13.98 7.49
CA LYS A 31 7.08 -15.28 7.07
C LYS A 31 5.60 -15.41 7.45
N ALA A 32 5.21 -14.95 8.63
CA ALA A 32 3.79 -14.94 9.03
C ALA A 32 2.97 -13.95 8.20
N TRP A 33 3.54 -12.78 7.87
CA TRP A 33 2.92 -11.83 6.96
C TRP A 33 2.68 -12.46 5.58
N GLN A 34 3.72 -13.05 4.98
CA GLN A 34 3.61 -13.70 3.66
C GLN A 34 2.53 -14.80 3.66
N ARG A 35 2.52 -15.67 4.67
CA ARG A 35 1.48 -16.72 4.80
C ARG A 35 0.07 -16.12 4.91
N ALA A 36 -0.08 -14.96 5.53
CA ALA A 36 -1.38 -14.30 5.63
C ALA A 36 -1.84 -13.75 4.27
N VAL A 37 -0.92 -13.14 3.51
CA VAL A 37 -1.15 -12.71 2.12
C VAL A 37 -1.50 -13.90 1.23
N ASP A 38 -0.73 -14.99 1.30
CA ASP A 38 -0.99 -16.23 0.54
C ASP A 38 -2.43 -16.72 0.74
N ARG A 39 -2.89 -16.79 1.99
CA ARG A 39 -4.25 -17.23 2.31
C ARG A 39 -5.33 -16.28 1.78
N MET A 40 -5.06 -14.98 1.70
CA MET A 40 -6.01 -14.04 1.09
C MET A 40 -6.11 -14.27 -0.42
N LEU A 41 -4.97 -14.47 -1.10
CA LEU A 41 -4.91 -14.74 -2.53
C LEU A 41 -5.57 -16.07 -2.89
N GLU A 42 -5.29 -17.14 -2.14
CA GLU A 42 -5.92 -18.46 -2.32
C GLU A 42 -7.45 -18.42 -2.19
N ARG A 43 -7.98 -17.52 -1.37
CA ARG A 43 -9.42 -17.35 -1.14
C ARG A 43 -10.09 -16.45 -2.16
N ALA A 44 -9.33 -15.75 -2.99
CA ALA A 44 -9.85 -14.61 -3.68
C ALA A 44 -11.02 -14.95 -4.61
N ASN A 45 -11.16 -16.21 -5.09
CA ASN A 45 -12.27 -16.76 -5.91
C ASN A 45 -12.99 -15.73 -6.82
N LEU A 46 -12.23 -14.80 -7.40
CA LEU A 46 -12.69 -13.67 -8.18
C LEU A 46 -13.64 -12.66 -7.47
N ASP A 47 -13.80 -12.70 -6.14
CA ASP A 47 -14.44 -11.61 -5.38
C ASP A 47 -13.52 -10.39 -5.35
N SER A 48 -13.92 -9.33 -6.07
CA SER A 48 -13.16 -8.10 -6.23
C SER A 48 -12.78 -7.43 -4.91
N ARG A 49 -13.57 -7.62 -3.84
CA ARG A 49 -13.25 -7.06 -2.52
C ARG A 49 -12.12 -7.82 -1.86
N VAL A 50 -12.15 -9.16 -1.94
CA VAL A 50 -11.06 -9.99 -1.40
C VAL A 50 -9.77 -9.73 -2.18
N LEU A 51 -9.86 -9.65 -3.51
CA LEU A 51 -8.74 -9.29 -4.38
C LEU A 51 -8.15 -7.94 -4.00
N SER A 52 -8.98 -6.91 -3.84
CA SER A 52 -8.53 -5.56 -3.48
C SER A 52 -7.88 -5.53 -2.09
N MET A 53 -8.44 -6.26 -1.11
CA MET A 53 -7.83 -6.38 0.23
C MET A 53 -6.45 -7.05 0.17
N ALA A 54 -6.32 -8.14 -0.58
CA ALA A 54 -5.05 -8.84 -0.74
C ALA A 54 -4.02 -7.94 -1.45
N LEU A 55 -4.46 -7.25 -2.52
CA LEU A 55 -3.63 -6.35 -3.30
C LEU A 55 -3.08 -5.20 -2.46
N ILE A 56 -3.95 -4.49 -1.73
CA ILE A 56 -3.58 -3.36 -0.88
C ILE A 56 -2.63 -3.81 0.24
N GLU A 57 -2.93 -4.92 0.91
CA GLU A 57 -2.08 -5.41 2.01
C GLU A 57 -0.72 -5.90 1.52
N ALA A 58 -0.67 -6.62 0.39
CA ALA A 58 0.58 -7.11 -0.18
C ALA A 58 1.48 -5.96 -0.67
N THR A 59 0.91 -4.95 -1.31
CA THR A 59 1.69 -3.85 -1.91
C THR A 59 2.14 -2.80 -0.89
N SER A 60 1.28 -2.44 0.06
CA SER A 60 1.64 -1.49 1.13
C SER A 60 2.69 -2.08 2.08
N THR A 61 2.45 -3.26 2.64
CA THR A 61 3.39 -3.90 3.57
C THR A 61 4.63 -4.44 2.85
N GLY A 62 4.48 -4.89 1.60
CA GLY A 62 5.61 -5.30 0.75
C GLY A 62 6.57 -4.15 0.45
N LEU A 63 6.07 -2.92 0.28
CA LEU A 63 6.91 -1.71 0.19
C LEU A 63 7.74 -1.51 1.47
N LEU A 64 7.15 -1.70 2.65
CA LEU A 64 7.85 -1.56 3.93
C LEU A 64 8.93 -2.64 4.12
N TYR A 65 8.61 -3.89 3.76
CA TYR A 65 9.55 -5.02 3.83
C TYR A 65 10.56 -5.08 2.68
N LYS A 66 10.38 -4.27 1.63
CA LYS A 66 11.12 -4.38 0.37
C LYS A 66 10.99 -5.77 -0.27
N ASP A 67 9.83 -6.41 -0.12
CA ASP A 67 9.53 -7.71 -0.71
C ASP A 67 8.84 -7.55 -2.07
N LEU A 68 9.66 -7.27 -3.10
CA LEU A 68 9.17 -7.13 -4.47
C LEU A 68 8.51 -8.38 -5.03
N ARG A 69 8.97 -9.56 -4.61
CA ARG A 69 8.41 -10.83 -5.09
C ARG A 69 6.93 -10.94 -4.72
N THR A 70 6.60 -10.63 -3.46
CA THR A 70 5.21 -10.68 -3.00
C THR A 70 4.38 -9.56 -3.64
N VAL A 71 4.94 -8.36 -3.80
CA VAL A 71 4.30 -7.22 -4.50
C VAL A 71 3.93 -7.58 -5.94
N HIS A 72 4.89 -8.08 -6.72
CA HIS A 72 4.66 -8.43 -8.13
C HIS A 72 3.66 -9.55 -8.30
N ARG A 73 3.76 -10.60 -7.48
CA ARG A 73 2.79 -11.70 -7.51
C ARG A 73 1.37 -11.19 -7.23
N ALA A 74 1.19 -10.36 -6.20
CA ALA A 74 -0.13 -9.83 -5.86
C ALA A 74 -0.70 -8.97 -6.99
N LEU A 75 0.13 -8.13 -7.64
CA LEU A 75 -0.28 -7.41 -8.84
C LEU A 75 -0.72 -8.35 -9.96
N ASP A 76 0.12 -9.33 -10.31
CA ASP A 76 -0.16 -10.27 -11.41
C ASP A 76 -1.45 -11.07 -11.18
N GLU A 77 -1.73 -11.46 -9.93
CA GLU A 77 -2.90 -12.29 -9.60
C GLU A 77 -4.21 -11.49 -9.45
N THR A 78 -4.14 -10.20 -9.12
CA THR A 78 -5.34 -9.45 -8.67
C THR A 78 -5.70 -8.22 -9.48
N VAL A 79 -4.73 -7.58 -10.15
CA VAL A 79 -4.93 -6.23 -10.71
C VAL A 79 -6.01 -6.14 -11.78
N ALA A 80 -6.25 -7.23 -12.52
CA ALA A 80 -7.24 -7.29 -13.58
C ALA A 80 -8.69 -7.28 -13.07
N ALA A 81 -8.92 -7.63 -11.80
CA ALA A 81 -10.25 -7.78 -11.21
C ALA A 81 -10.44 -7.00 -9.89
N ALA A 82 -9.39 -6.36 -9.38
CA ALA A 82 -9.47 -5.41 -8.28
C ALA A 82 -10.22 -4.13 -8.69
N ALA A 83 -10.69 -3.37 -7.70
CA ALA A 83 -11.31 -2.08 -7.96
C ALA A 83 -10.29 -1.10 -8.58
N PRO A 84 -10.68 -0.23 -9.54
CA PRO A 84 -9.76 0.70 -10.18
C PRO A 84 -8.97 1.58 -9.20
N GLU A 85 -9.64 2.06 -8.15
CA GLU A 85 -9.03 2.86 -7.08
C GLU A 85 -7.92 2.08 -6.35
N ASP A 86 -8.22 0.87 -5.89
CA ASP A 86 -7.25 0.01 -5.20
C ASP A 86 -6.08 -0.37 -6.12
N THR A 87 -6.36 -0.58 -7.41
CA THR A 87 -5.35 -0.81 -8.46
C THR A 87 -4.39 0.36 -8.59
N VAL A 88 -4.86 1.61 -8.52
CA VAL A 88 -4.00 2.80 -8.58
C VAL A 88 -3.05 2.85 -7.38
N TYR A 89 -3.59 2.78 -6.16
CA TYR A 89 -2.78 2.87 -4.95
C TYR A 89 -1.72 1.75 -4.88
N ALA A 90 -2.14 0.52 -5.16
CA ALA A 90 -1.26 -0.64 -5.15
C ALA A 90 -0.16 -0.55 -6.22
N SER A 91 -0.50 -0.07 -7.42
CA SER A 91 0.47 0.13 -8.49
C SER A 91 1.49 1.22 -8.15
N LEU A 92 1.05 2.30 -7.49
CA LEU A 92 1.97 3.35 -7.04
C LEU A 92 2.94 2.85 -5.97
N TRP A 93 2.47 2.07 -4.99
CA TRP A 93 3.37 1.49 -3.99
C TRP A 93 4.32 0.45 -4.58
N ALA A 94 3.88 -0.31 -5.60
CA ALA A 94 4.77 -1.20 -6.34
C ALA A 94 5.88 -0.42 -7.08
N LEU A 95 5.56 0.66 -7.78
CA LEU A 95 6.56 1.53 -8.42
C LEU A 95 7.55 2.11 -7.41
N LEU A 96 7.07 2.51 -6.23
CA LEU A 96 7.92 2.99 -5.13
C LEU A 96 8.84 1.88 -4.59
N ALA A 97 8.34 0.66 -4.45
CA ALA A 97 9.11 -0.49 -4.00
C ALA A 97 10.19 -0.89 -5.02
N GLU A 98 9.84 -0.87 -6.30
CA GLU A 98 10.75 -1.10 -7.44
C GLU A 98 11.88 -0.08 -7.42
N GLN A 99 11.52 1.20 -7.34
CA GLN A 99 12.49 2.29 -7.24
C GLN A 99 13.41 2.16 -6.02
N ALA A 100 12.86 1.83 -4.85
CA ALA A 100 13.64 1.67 -3.62
C ALA A 100 14.62 0.48 -3.65
N SER A 101 14.35 -0.50 -4.50
CA SER A 101 15.16 -1.72 -4.62
C SER A 101 16.12 -1.68 -5.82
N GLY A 102 15.99 -0.68 -6.70
CA GLY A 102 16.74 -0.60 -7.95
C GLY A 102 16.36 -1.65 -8.99
N ASP A 103 15.22 -2.33 -8.80
CA ASP A 103 14.70 -3.37 -9.69
C ASP A 103 13.48 -2.83 -10.43
N THR A 104 13.59 -2.74 -11.75
CA THR A 104 12.48 -2.39 -12.62
C THR A 104 11.72 -3.67 -12.93
N GLY A 105 10.58 -3.87 -12.26
CA GLY A 105 9.75 -5.07 -12.45
C GLY A 105 9.24 -5.24 -13.89
N ASN A 106 8.33 -6.19 -14.10
CA ASN A 106 7.83 -6.57 -15.43
C ASN A 106 6.93 -5.51 -16.13
N GLY A 107 6.83 -4.30 -15.57
CA GLY A 107 5.99 -3.20 -16.07
C GLY A 107 4.49 -3.34 -15.80
N MET A 108 4.05 -4.32 -15.00
CA MET A 108 2.62 -4.53 -14.69
C MET A 108 1.98 -3.31 -14.04
N ALA A 109 2.63 -2.71 -13.05
CA ALA A 109 2.13 -1.52 -12.38
C ALA A 109 1.87 -0.36 -13.37
N LYS A 110 2.80 -0.10 -14.29
CA LYS A 110 2.61 0.93 -15.33
C LYS A 110 1.45 0.59 -16.27
N ARG A 111 1.33 -0.66 -16.72
CA ARG A 111 0.19 -1.08 -17.56
C ARG A 111 -1.15 -0.88 -16.85
N ALA A 112 -1.22 -1.21 -15.57
CA ALA A 112 -2.41 -1.03 -14.75
C ALA A 112 -2.78 0.45 -14.63
N LEU A 113 -1.81 1.32 -14.31
CA LEU A 113 -2.03 2.77 -14.27
C LEU A 113 -2.50 3.35 -15.62
N SER A 114 -1.96 2.83 -16.72
CA SER A 114 -2.35 3.27 -18.08
C SER A 114 -3.80 2.99 -18.43
N ALA A 115 -4.41 1.96 -17.81
CA ALA A 115 -5.79 1.57 -18.05
C ALA A 115 -6.82 2.43 -17.29
N ILE A 116 -6.38 3.29 -16.36
CA ILE A 116 -7.26 4.12 -15.53
C ILE A 116 -7.79 5.29 -16.35
N ASP A 117 -9.11 5.37 -16.48
CA ASP A 117 -9.79 6.42 -17.24
C ASP A 117 -9.99 7.70 -16.43
N ALA A 118 -10.20 8.82 -17.14
CA ALA A 118 -10.37 10.15 -16.55
C ALA A 118 -11.65 10.31 -15.71
N GLY A 119 -12.64 9.41 -15.88
CA GLY A 119 -13.86 9.38 -15.08
C GLY A 119 -13.61 9.04 -13.62
N ASN A 120 -12.46 8.47 -13.27
CA ASN A 120 -12.09 8.15 -11.89
C ASN A 120 -11.59 9.35 -11.07
N GLY A 121 -11.62 10.57 -11.60
CA GLY A 121 -11.37 11.79 -10.81
C GLY A 121 -9.95 11.86 -10.24
N TRP A 122 -9.82 11.89 -8.90
CA TRP A 122 -8.52 12.06 -8.25
C TRP A 122 -7.55 10.91 -8.54
N VAL A 123 -8.01 9.66 -8.53
CA VAL A 123 -7.14 8.50 -8.76
C VAL A 123 -6.59 8.47 -10.19
N TYR A 124 -7.28 9.09 -11.15
CA TYR A 124 -6.74 9.30 -12.49
C TYR A 124 -5.49 10.20 -12.45
N HIS A 125 -5.51 11.29 -11.67
CA HIS A 125 -4.34 12.17 -11.53
C HIS A 125 -3.17 11.46 -10.85
N LEU A 126 -3.45 10.65 -9.82
CA LEU A 126 -2.44 9.78 -9.20
C LEU A 126 -1.85 8.79 -10.21
N ALA A 127 -2.67 8.18 -11.06
CA ALA A 127 -2.18 7.28 -12.11
C ALA A 127 -1.27 8.00 -13.13
N ARG A 128 -1.67 9.19 -13.59
CA ARG A 128 -0.85 10.02 -14.48
C ARG A 128 0.48 10.42 -13.86
N PHE A 129 0.48 10.71 -12.57
CA PHE A 129 1.70 11.00 -11.82
C PHE A 129 2.63 9.80 -11.72
N GLY A 130 2.10 8.61 -11.44
CA GLY A 130 2.90 7.37 -11.41
C GLY A 130 3.50 6.98 -12.76
N LEU A 131 2.89 7.46 -13.85
CA LEU A 131 3.42 7.31 -15.22
C LEU A 131 4.38 8.44 -15.63
N ASP A 132 4.69 9.37 -14.72
CA ASP A 132 5.48 10.57 -14.99
C ASP A 132 4.88 11.48 -16.10
N GLU A 133 3.58 11.37 -16.39
CA GLU A 133 2.87 12.23 -17.34
C GLU A 133 2.51 13.60 -16.74
N ILE A 134 2.45 13.69 -15.40
CA ILE A 134 2.36 14.95 -14.67
C ILE A 134 3.43 15.01 -13.58
N ASN A 135 3.94 16.22 -13.32
CA ASN A 135 4.98 16.46 -12.34
C ASN A 135 4.41 16.80 -10.94
N ASP A 136 5.29 17.07 -9.98
CA ASP A 136 4.97 17.39 -8.58
C ASP A 136 3.99 18.56 -8.46
N ASP A 137 4.26 19.67 -9.17
CA ASP A 137 3.46 20.89 -9.09
C ASP A 137 2.08 20.68 -9.73
N ALA A 138 2.03 19.95 -10.84
CA ALA A 138 0.79 19.57 -11.49
C ALA A 138 -0.07 18.68 -10.59
N LEU A 139 0.50 17.67 -9.91
CA LEU A 139 -0.26 16.83 -8.99
C LEU A 139 -0.83 17.66 -7.82
N ARG A 140 -0.01 18.50 -7.18
CA ARG A 140 -0.49 19.38 -6.10
C ARG A 140 -1.62 20.29 -6.54
N ALA A 141 -1.53 20.87 -7.73
CA ALA A 141 -2.56 21.76 -8.27
C ALA A 141 -3.90 21.04 -8.54
N LYS A 142 -3.89 19.71 -8.70
CA LYS A 142 -5.12 18.91 -8.87
C LYS A 142 -5.81 18.56 -7.56
N ALA A 143 -5.11 18.58 -6.42
CA ALA A 143 -5.66 18.22 -5.12
C ALA A 143 -6.60 19.32 -4.57
N ARG A 144 -7.87 18.98 -4.39
CA ARG A 144 -8.94 19.88 -3.95
C ARG A 144 -9.30 19.68 -2.49
N SER A 145 -9.24 18.45 -1.98
CA SER A 145 -9.58 18.12 -0.60
C SER A 145 -8.36 18.03 0.33
N VAL A 146 -8.59 18.00 1.65
CA VAL A 146 -7.52 17.78 2.64
C VAL A 146 -6.87 16.42 2.45
N VAL A 147 -7.66 15.41 2.09
CA VAL A 147 -7.21 14.05 1.82
C VAL A 147 -6.33 14.00 0.58
N GLU A 148 -6.80 14.55 -0.54
CA GLU A 148 -6.05 14.56 -1.80
C GLU A 148 -4.73 15.32 -1.68
N ARG A 149 -4.69 16.38 -0.87
CA ARG A 149 -3.45 17.11 -0.57
C ARG A 149 -2.46 16.25 0.22
N ALA A 150 -2.93 15.51 1.22
CA ALA A 150 -2.08 14.61 2.00
C ALA A 150 -1.50 13.48 1.13
N GLU A 151 -2.30 12.89 0.24
CA GLU A 151 -1.84 11.87 -0.70
C GLU A 151 -0.84 12.44 -1.71
N ALA A 152 -1.12 13.62 -2.27
CA ALA A 152 -0.20 14.29 -3.19
C ALA A 152 1.17 14.53 -2.52
N ASP A 153 1.16 15.07 -1.30
CA ASP A 153 2.39 15.33 -0.57
C ASP A 153 3.12 14.03 -0.20
N PHE A 154 2.41 12.96 0.14
CA PHE A 154 2.99 11.64 0.37
C PHE A 154 3.71 11.11 -0.87
N TYR A 155 3.03 11.05 -2.01
CA TYR A 155 3.61 10.49 -3.23
C TYR A 155 4.77 11.32 -3.77
N ILE A 156 4.70 12.65 -3.64
CA ILE A 156 5.81 13.54 -3.99
C ILE A 156 7.01 13.31 -3.07
N ALA A 157 6.80 13.24 -1.75
CA ALA A 157 7.86 12.95 -0.80
C ALA A 157 8.50 11.59 -1.07
N MET A 158 7.70 10.55 -1.31
CA MET A 158 8.19 9.20 -1.59
C MET A 158 9.01 9.12 -2.87
N ARG A 159 8.59 9.78 -3.95
CA ARG A 159 9.35 9.80 -5.21
C ARG A 159 10.70 10.52 -5.08
N LYS A 160 10.76 11.61 -4.31
CA LYS A 160 12.01 12.31 -3.98
C LYS A 160 12.92 11.45 -3.09
N ARG A 161 12.35 10.80 -2.08
CA ARG A 161 13.06 9.88 -1.18
C ARG A 161 13.69 8.72 -1.95
N GLY A 162 12.95 8.12 -2.89
CA GLY A 162 13.47 7.07 -3.78
C GLY A 162 14.57 7.55 -4.73
N ARG A 163 14.77 8.86 -4.89
CA ARG A 163 15.91 9.46 -5.63
C ARG A 163 17.07 9.84 -4.71
N GLY A 164 17.00 9.49 -3.42
CA GLY A 164 18.02 9.77 -2.41
C GLY A 164 17.87 11.11 -1.68
N ASP A 165 16.80 11.86 -1.91
CA ASP A 165 16.54 13.09 -1.16
C ASP A 165 15.93 12.76 0.21
N THR A 166 16.76 12.84 1.26
CA THR A 166 16.36 12.57 2.64
C THR A 166 15.73 13.78 3.34
N SER A 167 15.77 14.97 2.73
CA SER A 167 15.16 16.18 3.33
C SER A 167 13.64 16.06 3.48
N VAL A 168 13.02 15.17 2.70
CA VAL A 168 11.58 14.90 2.70
C VAL A 168 11.10 14.08 3.90
N ASP A 169 12.00 13.53 4.71
CA ASP A 169 11.63 12.78 5.93
C ASP A 169 10.90 13.66 6.94
N ALA A 170 11.16 14.98 6.96
CA ALA A 170 10.37 15.93 7.74
C ALA A 170 8.91 16.04 7.23
N SER A 171 8.72 16.07 5.91
CA SER A 171 7.40 16.09 5.28
C SER A 171 6.63 14.80 5.55
N LEU A 172 7.28 13.64 5.45
CA LEU A 172 6.67 12.34 5.79
C LEU A 172 6.23 12.29 7.26
N ARG A 173 7.02 12.82 8.20
CA ARG A 173 6.61 12.94 9.61
C ARG A 173 5.40 13.86 9.81
N SER A 174 5.31 14.95 9.05
CA SER A 174 4.14 15.84 9.06
C SER A 174 2.89 15.10 8.60
N ILE A 175 2.98 14.34 7.51
CA ILE A 175 1.88 13.51 7.00
C ILE A 175 1.46 12.45 8.04
N ALA A 176 2.41 11.77 8.65
CA ALA A 176 2.18 10.73 9.66
C ALA A 176 1.38 11.20 10.90
N THR A 177 1.38 12.50 11.17
CA THR A 177 0.69 13.17 12.29
C THR A 177 -0.46 14.08 11.84
N GLY A 178 -0.75 14.10 10.54
CA GLY A 178 -1.75 14.97 9.93
C GLY A 178 -3.20 14.50 10.15
N PRO A 179 -4.17 15.30 9.71
CA PRO A 179 -5.60 15.05 9.94
C PRO A 179 -6.19 13.87 9.14
N ALA A 180 -5.49 13.39 8.10
CA ALA A 180 -5.94 12.30 7.25
C ALA A 180 -5.52 10.92 7.81
N ILE A 181 -5.87 10.65 9.07
CA ILE A 181 -5.36 9.52 9.84
C ILE A 181 -5.77 8.14 9.28
N ASP A 182 -6.88 8.09 8.55
CA ASP A 182 -7.45 6.85 8.02
C ASP A 182 -6.82 6.41 6.69
N LEU A 183 -5.91 7.21 6.12
CA LEU A 183 -5.21 6.87 4.88
C LEU A 183 -4.10 5.84 5.09
N VAL A 184 -3.94 4.95 4.12
CA VAL A 184 -2.81 4.00 4.11
C VAL A 184 -1.49 4.76 3.99
N GLU A 185 -1.46 5.85 3.24
CA GLU A 185 -0.34 6.78 3.07
C GLU A 185 0.12 7.35 4.40
N THR A 186 -0.81 7.74 5.27
CA THR A 186 -0.50 8.25 6.61
C THR A 186 0.14 7.16 7.47
N HIS A 187 -0.37 5.93 7.38
CA HIS A 187 0.24 4.78 8.06
C HIS A 187 1.64 4.47 7.50
N LEU A 188 1.81 4.40 6.18
CA LEU A 188 3.10 4.17 5.53
C LEU A 188 4.11 5.25 5.92
N ALA A 189 3.72 6.52 5.90
CA ALA A 189 4.57 7.63 6.31
C ALA A 189 5.04 7.47 7.77
N ARG A 190 4.18 6.97 8.65
CA ARG A 190 4.51 6.68 10.05
C ARG A 190 5.53 5.54 10.14
N GLU A 191 5.27 4.40 9.51
CA GLU A 191 6.19 3.25 9.56
C GLU A 191 7.56 3.57 8.95
N LEU A 192 7.60 4.41 7.91
CA LEU A 192 8.83 4.80 7.24
C LEU A 192 9.69 5.82 8.01
N THR A 193 9.09 6.56 8.96
CA THR A 193 9.76 7.62 9.71
C THR A 193 9.88 7.35 11.21
N GLN A 194 9.09 6.41 11.73
CA GLN A 194 9.09 5.95 13.12
C GLN A 194 8.87 4.43 13.19
N PRO A 195 9.77 3.62 12.60
CA PRO A 195 9.61 2.17 12.62
C PRO A 195 9.64 1.65 14.07
N GLY A 196 8.56 1.03 14.54
CA GLY A 196 8.54 0.23 15.77
C GLY A 196 8.11 0.91 17.08
N SER A 197 7.14 1.83 17.09
CA SER A 197 6.72 2.52 18.34
C SER A 197 5.64 1.83 19.19
N TRP A 198 5.52 0.50 19.14
CA TRP A 198 4.91 -0.21 20.28
C TRP A 198 6.03 -0.89 21.03
N GLY A 199 6.05 -0.64 22.35
CA GLY A 199 7.06 -1.20 23.25
C GLY A 199 7.14 -2.74 23.20
N PRO A 200 8.00 -3.35 24.02
CA PRO A 200 8.13 -4.81 24.06
C PRO A 200 6.75 -5.47 24.19
N PRO A 201 6.53 -6.65 23.58
CA PRO A 201 5.27 -7.37 23.69
C PRO A 201 4.84 -7.43 25.17
N PRO A 202 3.55 -7.21 25.48
CA PRO A 202 3.09 -7.28 26.85
C PRO A 202 3.47 -8.64 27.42
N THR A 203 4.08 -8.63 28.61
CA THR A 203 4.41 -9.85 29.33
C THR A 203 3.13 -10.67 29.48
N PRO A 204 3.14 -11.99 29.19
CA PRO A 204 1.97 -12.83 29.39
C PRO A 204 1.45 -12.63 30.82
N LEU A 205 0.14 -12.39 30.95
CA LEU A 205 -0.47 -12.39 32.28
C LEU A 205 -0.26 -13.78 32.92
N PRO A 206 0.02 -13.83 34.24
CA PRO A 206 0.28 -15.07 34.96
C PRO A 206 -0.90 -16.05 34.91
#